data_AF-A0A0L6WFU7-F1
#
_entry.id   AF-A0A0L6WFU7-F1
#
_cell.length_a   1.000
_cell.length_b   1.000
_cell.length_c   1.000
_cell.angle_alpha   90.00
_cell.angle_beta   90.00
_cell.angle_gamma   90.00
#
_symmetry.space_group_name_H-M   'P 1'
#
loop_
_entity.id
_entity.type
_entity.pdbx_description
1 polymer ?
#
loop_
_entity_poly.entity_id
_entity_poly.type
_entity_poly.pdbx_seq_one_letter_code
_entity_poly.pdbx_strand_id
1 'polypeptide(L)'
;MNRNTQVPCPSSSERRLLGVSRHASIDSQLKALKSFSRRLTLALDAFRDDHKVLERLYYKGKNQHRLSLFWRRVSEIRRFCQRLNELHIDQVVDILWKSFFSDGVLPFEATKGSWTHFPDRPFVTLVSQKLNMCSALVTRVWTFLHLRAHLDFVLQMQERLTEAYRSFTLAMQSGAFLQLILTLVAVVSRIRMVCEVLHSILQINLDITRHILDILPAAVCFLIFQLLTFT
;
A
#
# COMPACT_ATOMS: atom_id res chain seq x y z
N MET A 1 -6.50 17.46 9.03
CA MET A 1 -7.34 16.91 7.94
C MET A 1 -7.73 15.47 8.32
N ASN A 2 -8.89 15.29 8.93
CA ASN A 2 -9.47 13.96 9.18
C ASN A 2 -10.08 13.46 7.87
N ARG A 3 -9.32 12.69 7.09
CA ARG A 3 -9.89 11.83 6.04
C ARG A 3 -9.82 10.40 6.54
N ASN A 4 -10.58 10.10 7.59
CA ASN A 4 -10.92 8.74 7.93
C ASN A 4 -11.97 8.30 6.89
N THR A 5 -11.53 8.07 5.64
CA THR A 5 -12.42 7.55 4.60
C THR A 5 -12.63 6.08 4.89
N GLN A 6 -13.57 5.84 5.81
CA GLN A 6 -14.18 4.54 6.02
C GLN A 6 -14.45 3.91 4.66
N VAL A 7 -13.95 2.69 4.46
CA VAL A 7 -14.18 1.97 3.21
C VAL A 7 -15.69 1.75 3.10
N PRO A 8 -16.36 2.25 2.04
CA PRO A 8 -17.79 2.04 1.89
C PRO A 8 -18.08 0.54 1.83
N CYS A 9 -19.21 0.13 2.39
CA CYS A 9 -19.65 -1.25 2.30
C CYS A 9 -19.89 -1.58 0.81
N PRO A 10 -19.33 -2.66 0.26
CA PRO A 10 -19.57 -3.04 -1.11
C PRO A 10 -21.03 -3.44 -1.30
N SER A 11 -21.66 -2.96 -2.37
CA SER A 11 -22.92 -3.53 -2.83
C SER A 11 -22.62 -4.84 -3.52
N SER A 12 -23.29 -5.92 -3.13
CA SER A 12 -23.01 -7.25 -3.67
C SER A 12 -24.16 -7.74 -4.55
N SER A 13 -23.84 -8.53 -5.57
CA SER A 13 -24.79 -9.19 -6.45
C SER A 13 -24.56 -10.69 -6.42
N GLU A 14 -25.62 -11.47 -6.58
CA GLU A 14 -25.53 -12.92 -6.52
C GLU A 14 -24.78 -13.51 -7.71
N ARG A 15 -23.95 -14.51 -7.45
CA ARG A 15 -23.15 -15.24 -8.46
C ARG A 15 -23.95 -15.72 -9.67
N ARG A 16 -25.21 -16.13 -9.48
CA ARG A 16 -26.06 -16.64 -10.57
C ARG A 16 -26.35 -15.61 -11.66
N LEU A 17 -26.29 -14.32 -11.33
CA LEU A 17 -26.42 -13.23 -12.30
C LEU A 17 -25.19 -13.14 -13.23
N LEU A 18 -24.07 -13.74 -12.82
CA LEU A 18 -22.89 -13.88 -13.66
C LEU A 18 -23.00 -15.17 -14.49
N GLY A 19 -22.90 -15.05 -15.82
CA GLY A 19 -22.90 -16.22 -16.71
C GLY A 19 -21.83 -17.25 -16.34
N VAL A 20 -22.18 -18.54 -16.41
CA VAL A 20 -21.34 -19.68 -15.97
C VAL A 20 -19.95 -19.67 -16.61
N SER A 21 -19.85 -19.20 -17.85
CA SER A 21 -18.57 -19.08 -18.59
C SER A 21 -17.53 -18.20 -17.89
N ARG A 22 -17.96 -17.27 -17.01
CA ARG A 22 -17.07 -16.35 -16.30
C ARG A 22 -16.60 -16.88 -14.94
N HIS A 23 -17.20 -17.96 -14.43
CA HIS A 23 -16.96 -18.43 -13.07
C HIS A 23 -15.51 -18.90 -12.87
N ALA A 24 -14.99 -19.69 -13.79
CA ALA A 24 -13.61 -20.19 -13.73
C ALA A 24 -12.58 -19.04 -13.74
N SER A 25 -12.87 -17.96 -14.46
CA SER A 25 -12.00 -16.77 -14.48
C SER A 25 -12.00 -16.08 -13.12
N ILE A 26 -13.18 -15.84 -12.52
CA ILE A 26 -13.28 -15.29 -11.16
C ILE A 26 -12.55 -16.18 -10.14
N ASP A 27 -12.71 -17.50 -10.20
CA ASP A 27 -12.03 -18.42 -9.29
C ASP A 27 -10.50 -18.27 -9.37
N SER A 28 -9.95 -18.11 -10.58
CA SER A 28 -8.53 -17.88 -10.78
C SER A 28 -8.08 -16.54 -10.17
N GLN A 29 -8.87 -15.48 -10.35
CA GLN A 29 -8.58 -14.16 -9.80
C GLN A 29 -8.68 -14.15 -8.28
N LEU A 30 -9.64 -14.86 -7.68
CA LEU A 30 -9.77 -14.96 -6.22
C LEU A 30 -8.59 -15.70 -5.58
N LYS A 31 -8.06 -16.74 -6.23
CA LYS A 31 -6.84 -17.41 -5.78
C LYS A 31 -5.63 -16.45 -5.81
N ALA A 32 -5.49 -15.68 -6.90
CA ALA A 32 -4.44 -14.68 -7.03
C ALA A 32 -4.59 -13.57 -5.97
N LEU A 33 -5.81 -13.05 -5.79
CA LEU A 33 -6.16 -12.02 -4.80
C LEU A 33 -5.86 -12.48 -3.36
N LYS A 34 -6.16 -13.73 -3.02
CA LYS A 34 -5.82 -14.30 -1.70
C LYS A 34 -4.31 -14.37 -1.48
N SER A 35 -3.56 -14.82 -2.48
CA SER A 35 -2.09 -14.86 -2.43
C SER A 35 -1.49 -13.45 -2.28
N PHE A 36 -2.00 -12.50 -3.04
CA PHE A 36 -1.66 -11.08 -2.96
C PHE A 36 -1.93 -10.51 -1.58
N SER A 37 -3.15 -10.66 -1.05
CA SER A 37 -3.55 -10.16 0.27
C SER A 37 -2.60 -10.64 1.38
N ARG A 38 -2.26 -11.93 1.38
CA ARG A 38 -1.30 -12.50 2.34
C ARG A 38 0.09 -11.86 2.23
N ARG A 39 0.64 -11.77 1.02
CA ARG A 39 1.97 -11.19 0.78
C ARG A 39 2.02 -9.71 1.14
N LEU A 40 0.97 -8.98 0.78
CA LEU A 40 0.79 -7.57 1.08
C LEU A 40 0.74 -7.33 2.59
N THR A 41 -0.05 -8.13 3.32
CA THR A 41 -0.18 -8.04 4.78
C THR A 41 1.18 -8.23 5.45
N LEU A 42 1.91 -9.29 5.10
CA LEU A 42 3.25 -9.55 5.65
C LEU A 42 4.22 -8.39 5.39
N ALA A 43 4.22 -7.83 4.19
CA ALA A 43 5.09 -6.71 3.84
C ALA A 43 4.68 -5.40 4.57
N LEU A 44 3.38 -5.14 4.72
CA LEU A 44 2.86 -3.99 5.45
C LEU A 44 3.12 -4.10 6.96
N ASP A 45 3.07 -5.30 7.54
CA ASP A 45 3.39 -5.50 8.95
C ASP A 45 4.86 -5.23 9.23
N ALA A 46 5.77 -5.76 8.39
CA ALA A 46 7.19 -5.43 8.47
C ALA A 46 7.43 -3.91 8.34
N PHE A 47 6.75 -3.26 7.38
CA PHE A 47 6.81 -1.81 7.20
C PHE A 47 6.34 -1.03 8.44
N ARG A 48 5.22 -1.45 9.04
CA ARG A 48 4.63 -0.82 10.23
C ARG A 48 5.58 -0.90 11.42
N ASP A 49 6.27 -2.03 11.58
CA ASP A 49 7.22 -2.20 12.68
C ASP A 49 8.44 -1.29 12.52
N ASP A 50 9.03 -1.21 11.32
CA ASP A 50 10.12 -0.26 11.05
C ASP A 50 9.65 1.20 11.22
N HIS A 51 8.41 1.52 10.80
CA HIS A 51 7.82 2.85 11.01
C HIS A 51 7.66 3.19 12.50
N LYS A 52 7.21 2.24 13.35
CA LYS A 52 7.13 2.44 14.81
C LYS A 52 8.50 2.71 15.44
N VAL A 53 9.56 2.10 14.90
CA VAL A 53 10.94 2.39 15.35
C VAL A 53 11.32 3.82 14.94
N LEU A 54 11.04 4.21 13.69
CA LEU A 54 11.29 5.56 13.18
C LEU A 54 10.55 6.63 14.02
N GLU A 55 9.28 6.40 14.36
CA GLU A 55 8.49 7.30 15.22
C GLU A 55 9.13 7.49 16.60
N ARG A 56 9.60 6.41 17.23
CA ARG A 56 10.28 6.47 18.54
C ARG A 56 11.59 7.24 18.48
N LEU A 57 12.39 7.02 17.43
CA LEU A 57 13.63 7.77 17.20
C LEU A 57 13.34 9.25 16.95
N TYR A 58 12.33 9.53 16.13
CA TYR A 58 11.90 10.89 15.83
C TYR A 58 11.41 11.62 17.09
N TYR A 59 10.61 10.98 17.93
CA TYR A 59 10.15 11.62 19.16
C TYR A 59 11.32 11.99 20.08
N LYS A 60 12.28 11.07 20.27
CA LYS A 60 13.45 11.29 21.13
C LYS A 60 14.40 12.38 20.62
N GLY A 61 14.69 12.41 19.32
CA GLY A 61 15.67 13.36 18.75
C GLY A 61 15.08 14.71 18.31
N LYS A 62 13.75 14.90 18.38
CA LYS A 62 13.07 16.08 17.81
C LYS A 62 13.59 17.39 18.37
N ASN A 63 13.78 17.49 19.68
CA ASN A 63 14.18 18.75 20.32
C ASN A 63 15.68 19.02 20.14
N GLN A 64 16.51 17.98 20.09
CA GLN A 64 17.96 18.09 19.95
C GLN A 64 18.40 18.42 18.51
N HIS A 65 17.65 17.95 17.51
CA HIS A 65 18.08 18.01 16.12
C HIS A 65 17.12 18.76 15.20
N ARG A 66 16.11 19.47 15.74
CA ARG A 66 15.04 20.13 14.96
C ARG A 66 15.55 20.95 13.76
N LEU A 67 16.67 21.66 13.93
CA LEU A 67 17.22 22.57 12.92
C LEU A 67 18.18 21.88 11.95
N SER A 68 18.61 20.65 12.23
CA SER A 68 19.58 19.95 11.41
C SER A 68 18.97 19.52 10.07
N LEU A 69 19.77 19.55 9.01
CA LEU A 69 19.33 19.15 7.67
C LEU A 69 18.96 17.65 7.62
N PHE A 70 19.69 16.79 8.35
CA PHE A 70 19.36 15.37 8.39
C PHE A 70 18.01 15.11 9.07
N TRP A 71 17.64 15.90 10.08
CA TRP A 71 16.37 15.74 10.78
C TRP A 71 15.16 16.17 9.96
N ARG A 72 15.33 17.17 9.07
CA ARG A 72 14.31 17.52 8.07
C ARG A 72 14.00 16.31 7.17
N ARG A 73 15.03 15.57 6.74
CA ARG A 73 14.86 14.35 5.94
C ARG A 73 14.15 13.23 6.70
N VAL A 74 14.51 13.01 7.96
CA VAL A 74 13.79 12.05 8.85
C VAL A 74 12.31 12.44 8.95
N SER A 75 12.02 13.73 9.10
CA SER A 75 10.64 14.25 9.15
C SER A 75 9.86 13.97 7.85
N GLU A 76 10.50 14.08 6.70
CA GLU A 76 9.89 13.77 5.39
C GLU A 76 9.59 12.28 5.25
N ILE A 77 10.57 11.41 5.54
CA ILE A 77 10.38 9.94 5.50
C ILE A 77 9.22 9.53 6.41
N ARG A 78 9.19 10.07 7.63
CA ARG A 78 8.11 9.86 8.59
C ARG A 78 6.74 10.24 8.01
N ARG A 79 6.62 11.42 7.40
CA ARG A 79 5.35 11.86 6.75
C ARG A 79 4.93 10.90 5.65
N PHE A 80 5.85 10.37 4.86
CA PHE A 80 5.52 9.37 3.84
C PHE A 80 5.04 8.06 4.47
N CYS A 81 5.73 7.58 5.50
CA CYS A 81 5.33 6.35 6.18
C CYS A 81 3.96 6.46 6.85
N GLN A 82 3.67 7.61 7.43
CA GLN A 82 2.35 7.91 7.96
C GLN A 82 1.28 7.85 6.86
N ARG A 83 1.50 8.53 5.73
CA ARG A 83 0.55 8.53 4.60
C ARG A 83 0.32 7.15 4.00
N LEU A 84 1.34 6.28 3.96
CA LEU A 84 1.17 4.91 3.47
C LEU A 84 0.29 4.09 4.41
N ASN A 85 0.46 4.24 5.72
CA ASN A 85 -0.38 3.56 6.72
C ASN A 85 -1.83 4.06 6.69
N GLU A 86 -2.05 5.35 6.49
CA GLU A 86 -3.38 5.97 6.38
C GLU A 86 -4.21 5.46 5.18
N LEU A 87 -3.59 4.79 4.20
CA LEU A 87 -4.32 4.21 3.07
C LEU A 87 -5.07 2.91 3.43
N HIS A 88 -4.67 2.20 4.49
CA HIS A 88 -5.27 0.93 4.95
C HIS A 88 -5.48 -0.10 3.82
N ILE A 89 -4.47 -0.27 2.94
CA ILE A 89 -4.61 -1.06 1.70
C ILE A 89 -4.84 -2.54 1.97
N ASP A 90 -4.24 -3.10 3.02
CA ASP A 90 -4.53 -4.45 3.50
C ASP A 90 -6.02 -4.65 3.77
N GLN A 91 -6.65 -3.70 4.48
CA GLN A 91 -8.08 -3.77 4.80
C GLN A 91 -8.93 -3.64 3.53
N VAL A 92 -8.57 -2.73 2.62
CA VAL A 92 -9.29 -2.54 1.34
C VAL A 92 -9.27 -3.82 0.50
N VAL A 93 -8.11 -4.48 0.40
CA VAL A 93 -7.95 -5.73 -0.35
C VAL A 93 -8.67 -6.88 0.33
N ASP A 94 -8.64 -6.95 1.65
CA ASP A 94 -9.35 -7.95 2.44
C ASP A 94 -10.87 -7.80 2.30
N ILE A 95 -11.41 -6.57 2.34
CA ILE A 95 -12.83 -6.30 2.08
C ILE A 95 -13.21 -6.69 0.65
N LEU A 96 -12.38 -6.36 -0.35
CA LEU A 96 -12.62 -6.81 -1.73
C LEU A 96 -12.64 -8.33 -1.84
N TRP A 97 -11.75 -9.04 -1.16
CA TRP A 97 -11.75 -10.49 -1.19
C TRP A 97 -12.99 -11.08 -0.51
N LYS A 98 -13.39 -10.52 0.65
CA LYS A 98 -14.55 -10.97 1.44
C LYS A 98 -15.89 -10.72 0.76
N SER A 99 -16.03 -9.67 -0.05
CA SER A 99 -17.28 -9.35 -0.75
C SER A 99 -17.74 -10.42 -1.74
N PHE A 100 -16.86 -11.37 -2.09
CA PHE A 100 -17.24 -12.51 -2.92
C PHE A 100 -17.94 -13.65 -2.14
N PHE A 101 -17.87 -13.64 -0.82
CA PHE A 101 -18.36 -14.74 0.02
C PHE A 101 -19.56 -14.37 0.89
N SER A 102 -19.86 -13.08 1.05
CA SER A 102 -20.90 -12.59 1.96
C SER A 102 -21.45 -11.25 1.50
N ASP A 103 -22.75 -11.03 1.71
CA ASP A 103 -23.45 -9.75 1.49
C ASP A 103 -23.19 -8.73 2.63
N GLY A 104 -21.97 -8.72 3.17
CA GLY A 104 -21.53 -7.72 4.16
C GLY A 104 -21.95 -7.95 5.63
N VAL A 105 -22.76 -8.96 5.95
CA VAL A 105 -23.33 -9.15 7.32
C VAL A 105 -22.76 -10.35 8.09
N LEU A 106 -22.20 -11.36 7.41
CA LEU A 106 -21.85 -12.63 8.07
C LEU A 106 -20.42 -12.71 8.66
N PRO A 107 -20.23 -13.47 9.77
CA PRO A 107 -18.93 -13.72 10.39
C PRO A 107 -17.94 -14.44 9.45
N PHE A 108 -16.64 -14.22 9.72
CA PHE A 108 -15.47 -14.70 8.95
C PHE A 108 -15.45 -16.22 8.64
N GLU A 109 -16.16 -17.02 9.43
CA GLU A 109 -16.20 -18.49 9.30
C GLU A 109 -16.88 -18.96 8.01
N ALA A 110 -17.67 -18.11 7.34
CA ALA A 110 -18.35 -18.40 6.07
C ALA A 110 -17.41 -18.45 4.85
N THR A 111 -16.11 -18.23 5.00
CA THR A 111 -15.14 -18.22 3.88
C THR A 111 -14.70 -19.62 3.42
N LYS A 112 -15.21 -20.68 4.06
CA LYS A 112 -14.95 -22.07 3.68
C LYS A 112 -15.98 -22.52 2.62
N GLY A 113 -15.76 -22.15 1.37
CA GLY A 113 -16.65 -22.58 0.28
C GLY A 113 -16.36 -21.92 -1.05
N SER A 114 -17.19 -22.25 -2.04
CA SER A 114 -17.23 -21.50 -3.30
C SER A 114 -17.77 -20.09 -3.04
N TRP A 115 -17.29 -19.11 -3.80
CA TRP A 115 -17.83 -17.77 -3.76
C TRP A 115 -19.29 -17.76 -4.23
N THR A 116 -20.09 -16.89 -3.61
CA THR A 116 -21.56 -16.83 -3.76
C THR A 116 -22.03 -15.47 -4.28
N HIS A 117 -21.20 -14.43 -4.12
CA HIS A 117 -21.51 -13.06 -4.48
C HIS A 117 -20.37 -12.43 -5.27
N PHE A 118 -20.61 -11.28 -5.88
CA PHE A 118 -19.56 -10.45 -6.44
C PHE A 118 -19.86 -8.97 -6.15
N PRO A 119 -18.81 -8.15 -5.92
CA PRO A 119 -18.98 -6.73 -5.68
C PRO A 119 -19.40 -5.96 -6.94
N ASP A 120 -20.04 -4.82 -6.73
CA ASP A 120 -20.37 -3.88 -7.78
C ASP A 120 -19.12 -3.24 -8.42
N ARG A 121 -19.23 -2.92 -9.72
CA ARG A 121 -18.14 -2.33 -10.50
C ARG A 121 -17.63 -1.00 -9.90
N PRO A 122 -18.47 -0.09 -9.38
CA PRO A 122 -18.01 1.11 -8.68
C PRO A 122 -17.08 0.81 -7.50
N PHE A 123 -17.43 -0.17 -6.66
CA PHE A 123 -16.58 -0.57 -5.54
C PHE A 123 -15.24 -1.15 -6.01
N VAL A 124 -15.22 -2.04 -7.00
CA VAL A 124 -13.95 -2.59 -7.52
C VAL A 124 -13.10 -1.48 -8.16
N THR A 125 -13.72 -0.49 -8.79
CA THR A 125 -13.03 0.70 -9.33
C THR A 125 -12.39 1.53 -8.21
N LEU A 126 -13.10 1.76 -7.10
CA LEU A 126 -12.56 2.42 -5.91
C LEU A 126 -11.33 1.67 -5.35
N VAL A 127 -11.42 0.35 -5.25
CA VAL A 127 -10.30 -0.48 -4.78
C VAL A 127 -9.10 -0.35 -5.71
N SER A 128 -9.33 -0.43 -7.03
CA SER A 128 -8.29 -0.22 -8.04
C SER A 128 -7.66 1.17 -7.93
N GLN A 129 -8.45 2.23 -7.73
CA GLN A 129 -7.94 3.59 -7.51
C GLN A 129 -7.07 3.67 -6.25
N LYS A 130 -7.50 3.07 -5.13
CA LYS A 130 -6.71 3.04 -3.89
C LYS A 130 -5.39 2.28 -4.07
N LEU A 131 -5.40 1.16 -4.78
CA LEU A 131 -4.18 0.41 -5.11
C LEU A 131 -3.25 1.23 -6.00
N ASN A 132 -3.79 1.95 -6.98
CA ASN A 132 -3.00 2.88 -7.82
C ASN A 132 -2.42 4.03 -6.99
N MET A 133 -3.17 4.59 -6.05
CA MET A 133 -2.66 5.61 -5.12
C MET A 133 -1.53 5.06 -4.25
N CYS A 134 -1.69 3.83 -3.73
CA CYS A 134 -0.65 3.14 -2.97
C CYS A 134 0.59 2.92 -3.82
N SER A 135 0.42 2.38 -5.03
CA SER A 135 1.51 2.18 -5.99
C SER A 135 2.20 3.50 -6.29
N ALA A 136 1.47 4.58 -6.56
CA ALA A 136 2.04 5.89 -6.83
C ALA A 136 2.79 6.47 -5.61
N LEU A 137 2.31 6.24 -4.39
CA LEU A 137 3.04 6.63 -3.18
C LEU A 137 4.30 5.80 -2.98
N VAL A 138 4.22 4.47 -3.16
CA VAL A 138 5.37 3.58 -3.07
C VAL A 138 6.39 3.91 -4.15
N THR A 139 5.97 4.15 -5.40
CA THR A 139 6.83 4.62 -6.48
C THR A 139 7.41 5.98 -6.14
N ARG A 140 6.65 6.94 -5.61
CA ARG A 140 7.22 8.25 -5.20
C ARG A 140 8.24 8.11 -4.08
N VAL A 141 8.01 7.26 -3.08
CA VAL A 141 8.97 6.98 -2.02
C VAL A 141 10.19 6.28 -2.59
N TRP A 142 9.97 5.29 -3.44
CA TRP A 142 11.02 4.58 -4.15
C TRP A 142 11.84 5.54 -4.99
N THR A 143 11.26 6.34 -5.88
CA THR A 143 11.90 7.39 -6.68
C THR A 143 12.55 8.46 -5.79
N PHE A 144 11.94 8.89 -4.69
CA PHE A 144 12.59 9.83 -3.77
C PHE A 144 13.85 9.23 -3.14
N LEU A 145 13.81 7.93 -2.83
CA LEU A 145 14.94 7.15 -2.33
C LEU A 145 15.90 6.69 -3.46
N HIS A 146 15.47 6.65 -4.73
CA HIS A 146 16.16 5.98 -5.85
C HIS A 146 16.64 6.97 -6.93
N LEU A 147 15.86 7.98 -7.32
CA LEU A 147 16.26 9.06 -8.23
C LEU A 147 17.34 9.96 -7.62
N ARG A 148 17.40 10.01 -6.28
CA ARG A 148 18.55 10.56 -5.55
C ARG A 148 19.65 9.54 -5.26
N ALA A 149 19.46 8.27 -5.66
CA ALA A 149 20.37 7.16 -5.40
C ALA A 149 21.04 6.52 -6.63
N HIS A 150 20.75 6.92 -7.88
CA HIS A 150 21.18 6.09 -9.03
C HIS A 150 22.01 6.72 -10.15
N LEU A 151 22.12 8.05 -10.28
CA LEU A 151 23.03 8.64 -11.29
C LEU A 151 23.98 9.69 -10.71
N ASP A 152 23.48 10.59 -9.86
CA ASP A 152 24.34 11.46 -9.05
C ASP A 152 24.87 10.75 -7.80
N PHE A 153 24.21 9.71 -7.31
CA PHE A 153 24.50 9.17 -5.98
C PHE A 153 25.72 8.29 -5.90
N VAL A 154 26.20 7.59 -6.93
CA VAL A 154 27.43 6.80 -6.72
C VAL A 154 28.64 7.74 -6.70
N LEU A 155 28.67 8.73 -7.59
CA LEU A 155 29.73 9.73 -7.66
C LEU A 155 29.59 10.81 -6.55
N GLN A 156 28.41 11.37 -6.33
CA GLN A 156 28.13 12.23 -5.17
C GLN A 156 27.99 11.45 -3.86
N MET A 157 27.69 10.15 -3.78
CA MET A 157 27.89 9.41 -2.50
C MET A 157 29.37 9.28 -2.28
N GLN A 158 30.20 8.97 -3.25
CA GLN A 158 31.61 8.83 -2.94
C GLN A 158 32.16 10.18 -2.46
N GLU A 159 31.73 11.29 -3.05
CA GLU A 159 32.10 12.64 -2.64
C GLU A 159 31.40 13.11 -1.35
N ARG A 160 30.09 12.88 -1.18
CA ARG A 160 29.28 13.25 0.02
C ARG A 160 29.41 12.26 1.15
N LEU A 161 29.72 11.00 0.92
CA LEU A 161 30.20 10.06 1.94
C LEU A 161 31.62 10.40 2.27
N THR A 162 32.48 10.89 1.39
CA THR A 162 33.80 11.38 1.81
C THR A 162 33.68 12.67 2.63
N GLU A 163 32.78 13.59 2.25
CA GLU A 163 32.47 14.83 2.96
C GLU A 163 31.71 14.58 4.27
N ALA A 164 30.74 13.66 4.25
CA ALA A 164 30.02 13.22 5.44
C ALA A 164 30.86 12.28 6.28
N TYR A 165 31.79 11.49 5.73
CA TYR A 165 32.78 10.73 6.48
C TYR A 165 33.81 11.67 7.09
N ARG A 166 34.21 12.78 6.44
CA ARG A 166 34.99 13.85 7.08
C ARG A 166 34.19 14.55 8.18
N SER A 167 32.95 14.94 7.92
CA SER A 167 32.07 15.59 8.92
C SER A 167 31.68 14.65 10.05
N PHE A 168 31.46 13.37 9.76
CA PHE A 168 31.21 12.31 10.74
C PHE A 168 32.50 11.91 11.41
N THR A 169 33.69 11.96 10.80
CA THR A 169 34.97 11.73 11.49
C THR A 169 35.27 12.89 12.44
N LEU A 170 34.96 14.13 12.04
CA LEU A 170 35.01 15.31 12.90
C LEU A 170 33.94 15.28 14.03
N ALA A 171 32.74 14.75 13.76
CA ALA A 171 31.72 14.54 14.79
C ALA A 171 31.90 13.25 15.60
N MET A 172 32.62 12.24 15.08
CA MET A 172 33.02 11.02 15.77
C MET A 172 34.21 11.30 16.68
N GLN A 173 35.05 12.29 16.36
CA GLN A 173 36.03 12.86 17.29
C GLN A 173 35.36 13.50 18.51
N SER A 174 34.12 13.97 18.41
CA SER A 174 33.33 14.40 19.58
C SER A 174 32.46 13.28 20.18
N GLY A 175 32.41 12.09 19.56
CA GLY A 175 31.68 10.90 20.01
C GLY A 175 30.15 11.04 20.07
N ALA A 176 29.61 12.23 19.81
CA ALA A 176 28.22 12.54 20.07
C ALA A 176 27.34 12.08 18.90
N PHE A 177 26.26 11.35 19.22
CA PHE A 177 25.17 10.98 18.31
C PHE A 177 25.47 9.93 17.21
N LEU A 178 26.66 9.33 17.15
CA LEU A 178 26.99 8.29 16.16
C LEU A 178 25.98 7.12 16.18
N GLN A 179 25.65 6.63 17.38
CA GLN A 179 24.68 5.55 17.56
C GLN A 179 23.30 5.90 16.97
N LEU A 180 22.82 7.14 17.14
CA LEU A 180 21.55 7.60 16.60
C LEU A 180 21.59 7.61 15.07
N ILE A 181 22.66 8.15 14.48
CA ILE A 181 22.82 8.23 13.03
C ILE A 181 22.86 6.83 12.42
N LEU A 182 23.66 5.91 12.99
CA LEU A 182 23.74 4.52 12.52
C LEU A 182 22.38 3.81 12.63
N THR A 183 21.65 4.03 13.72
CA THR A 183 20.31 3.45 13.89
C THR A 183 19.33 4.00 12.85
N LEU A 184 19.36 5.31 12.57
CA LEU A 184 18.53 5.93 11.53
C LEU A 184 18.85 5.38 10.14
N VAL A 185 20.14 5.23 9.80
CA VAL A 185 20.56 4.63 8.53
C VAL A 185 20.03 3.20 8.41
N ALA A 186 20.20 2.38 9.45
CA ALA A 186 19.71 1.00 9.44
C ALA A 186 18.19 0.91 9.24
N VAL A 187 17.41 1.73 9.95
CA VAL A 187 15.95 1.76 9.82
C VAL A 187 15.52 2.24 8.43
N VAL A 188 16.13 3.30 7.91
CA VAL A 188 15.79 3.82 6.58
C VAL A 188 16.13 2.81 5.47
N SER A 189 17.26 2.11 5.58
CA SER A 189 17.63 1.04 4.65
C SER A 189 16.64 -0.11 4.66
N ARG A 190 16.18 -0.54 5.85
CA ARG A 190 15.14 -1.58 5.97
C ARG A 190 13.80 -1.13 5.36
N ILE A 191 13.35 0.09 5.66
CA ILE A 191 12.13 0.66 5.07
C ILE A 191 12.22 0.66 3.53
N ARG A 192 13.38 1.03 2.97
CA ARG A 192 13.60 0.98 1.52
C ARG A 192 13.41 -0.42 0.96
N MET A 193 14.05 -1.43 1.56
CA MET A 193 13.93 -2.82 1.11
C MET A 193 12.47 -3.30 1.15
N VAL A 194 11.73 -2.96 2.23
CA VAL A 194 10.31 -3.30 2.33
C VAL A 194 9.48 -2.57 1.27
N CYS A 195 9.79 -1.30 0.97
CA CYS A 195 9.13 -0.57 -0.11
C CYS A 195 9.40 -1.16 -1.49
N GLU A 196 10.60 -1.69 -1.75
CA GLU A 196 10.92 -2.41 -3.00
C GLU A 196 10.08 -3.69 -3.14
N VAL A 197 9.95 -4.45 -2.05
CA VAL A 197 9.06 -5.62 -2.00
C VAL A 197 7.60 -5.21 -2.23
N LEU A 198 7.10 -4.19 -1.53
CA LEU A 198 5.75 -3.67 -1.71
C LEU A 198 5.50 -3.22 -3.15
N HIS A 199 6.47 -2.55 -3.78
CA HIS A 199 6.37 -2.13 -5.18
C HIS A 199 6.20 -3.33 -6.10
N SER A 200 7.04 -4.37 -5.95
CA SER A 200 6.93 -5.60 -6.74
C SER A 200 5.58 -6.30 -6.57
N ILE A 201 5.07 -6.33 -5.34
CA ILE A 201 3.77 -6.91 -5.02
C ILE A 201 2.65 -6.08 -5.68
N LEU A 202 2.69 -4.75 -5.60
CA LEU A 202 1.64 -3.90 -6.17
C LEU A 202 1.61 -3.96 -7.71
N GLN A 203 2.77 -3.92 -8.38
CA GLN A 203 2.84 -3.97 -9.85
C GLN A 203 2.21 -5.24 -10.43
N ILE A 204 2.54 -6.40 -9.86
CA ILE A 204 2.02 -7.69 -10.33
C ILE A 204 0.50 -7.80 -10.13
N ASN A 205 -0.05 -7.14 -9.10
CA ASN A 205 -1.42 -7.40 -8.63
C ASN A 205 -2.43 -6.31 -8.99
N LEU A 206 -1.99 -5.18 -9.58
CA LEU A 206 -2.91 -4.21 -10.20
C LEU A 206 -3.72 -4.84 -11.33
N ASP A 207 -3.13 -5.79 -12.05
CA ASP A 207 -3.79 -6.51 -13.14
C ASP A 207 -4.95 -7.39 -12.67
N ILE A 208 -4.89 -7.92 -11.44
CA ILE A 208 -6.01 -8.69 -10.86
C ILE A 208 -7.27 -7.83 -10.79
N THR A 209 -7.17 -6.60 -10.30
CA THR A 209 -8.34 -5.72 -10.19
C THR A 209 -8.87 -5.28 -11.55
N ARG A 210 -7.99 -5.11 -12.55
CA ARG A 210 -8.40 -4.83 -13.93
C ARG A 210 -9.15 -6.01 -14.54
N HIS A 211 -8.62 -7.22 -14.41
CA HIS A 211 -9.29 -8.43 -14.90
C HIS A 211 -10.64 -8.65 -14.23
N ILE A 212 -10.76 -8.43 -12.91
CA ILE A 212 -12.06 -8.49 -12.24
C ILE A 212 -13.03 -7.46 -12.86
N LEU A 213 -12.61 -6.21 -13.08
CA LEU A 213 -13.45 -5.18 -13.72
C LEU A 213 -13.89 -5.57 -15.13
N ASP A 214 -13.05 -6.25 -15.91
CA ASP A 214 -13.36 -6.70 -17.26
C ASP A 214 -14.38 -7.86 -17.27
N ILE A 215 -14.32 -8.73 -16.26
CA ILE A 215 -15.24 -9.87 -16.12
C ILE A 215 -16.60 -9.41 -15.59
N LEU A 216 -16.63 -8.41 -14.72
CA LEU A 216 -17.87 -7.91 -14.14
C LEU A 216 -18.74 -7.24 -15.21
N PRO A 217 -20.05 -7.54 -15.28
CA PRO A 217 -20.93 -6.86 -16.21
C PRO A 217 -20.82 -5.35 -15.98
N ALA A 218 -20.75 -4.57 -17.06
CA ALA A 218 -21.04 -3.14 -16.95
C ALA A 218 -22.42 -3.04 -16.30
N ALA A 219 -22.59 -2.14 -15.33
CA ALA A 219 -23.87 -1.93 -14.69
C ALA A 219 -24.89 -1.64 -15.80
N VAL A 220 -25.64 -2.67 -16.19
CA VAL A 220 -26.74 -2.45 -17.08
C VAL A 220 -27.72 -1.74 -16.18
N CYS A 221 -28.03 -0.49 -16.49
CA CYS A 221 -29.21 0.20 -15.97
C CYS A 221 -30.47 -0.54 -16.45
N PHE A 222 -30.62 -1.82 -16.07
CA PHE A 222 -31.70 -2.72 -16.48
C PHE A 222 -33.04 -2.28 -15.89
N LEU A 223 -33.06 -1.28 -15.01
CA LEU A 223 -34.27 -0.74 -14.39
C LEU A 223 -34.86 0.47 -15.10
N ILE A 224 -34.21 1.10 -16.09
CA ILE A 224 -34.83 2.22 -16.82
C ILE A 224 -35.49 1.75 -18.14
N PHE A 225 -35.00 0.69 -18.79
CA PHE A 225 -35.58 0.23 -20.05
C PHE A 225 -36.77 -0.75 -19.91
N GLN A 226 -36.90 -1.48 -18.80
CA GLN A 226 -38.09 -2.33 -18.57
C GLN A 226 -39.27 -1.58 -17.93
N LEU A 227 -39.07 -0.41 -17.35
CA LEU A 227 -40.17 0.45 -16.86
C LEU A 227 -40.67 1.47 -17.89
N LEU A 228 -39.97 1.67 -19.02
CA LEU A 228 -40.39 2.56 -20.11
C LEU A 228 -40.91 1.82 -21.36
N THR A 229 -41.09 0.50 -21.30
CA THR A 229 -41.72 -0.29 -22.38
C THR A 229 -43.13 -0.79 -22.02
N PHE A 230 -43.73 -0.26 -20.96
CA PHE A 230 -45.11 -0.57 -20.52
C PHE A 230 -45.96 0.68 -20.25
N THR A 231 -45.82 1.73 -21.07
CA THR A 231 -46.78 2.83 -21.20
C THR A 231 -46.87 3.24 -22.65
#